data_AF-A0A8C4SCF0-F1
#
_entry.id   AF-A0A8C4SCF0-F1
#
_cell.length_a   1.000
_cell.length_b   1.000
_cell.length_c   1.000
_cell.angle_alpha   90.00
_cell.angle_beta   90.00
_cell.angle_gamma   90.00
#
_symmetry.space_group_name_H-M   'P 1'
#
loop_
_entity.id
_entity.type
_entity.pdbx_description
1 polymer ?
#
loop_
_entity_poly.entity_id
_entity_poly.type
_entity_poly.pdbx_seq_one_letter_code
_entity_poly.pdbx_strand_id
1 'polypeptide(L)'
;LLFLSLQLPDVRDHPVDPRGSWFEFIKPRDDKQKKKCNRKEKKSLPGPAGPPGPPGPPGPPGTELTQEALLKEFKELIREATERRAEAAVNHRFNFTLPSPPVTLPESFAPYRRVEQAFHSKLKGPITVDKKTLVELHNFQTPTTKGAFQRGTGMNLLTGRFTAPLSGIYQFSANIHIDHSELKSKGQLRARDNVRVLICIESLCHGYTSLEMIVGLESNSKIFTV
;
A
#
# COMPACT_ATOMS: atom_id res chain seq x y z
N LEU A 1 6.71 0.42 -4.47
CA LEU A 1 5.37 0.95 -4.75
C LEU A 1 4.55 -0.21 -5.31
N LEU A 2 3.62 -0.76 -4.52
CA LEU A 2 2.70 -1.79 -4.98
C LEU A 2 1.79 -1.19 -6.07
N PHE A 3 1.95 -1.62 -7.31
CA PHE A 3 0.90 -1.56 -8.33
C PHE A 3 0.37 -2.97 -8.52
N LEU A 4 -0.81 -3.26 -8.00
CA LEU A 4 -1.62 -4.38 -8.45
C LEU A 4 -2.24 -3.97 -9.79
N SER A 5 -1.65 -4.40 -10.90
CA SER A 5 -2.34 -4.44 -12.20
C SER A 5 -2.98 -5.81 -12.31
N LEU A 6 -4.26 -5.90 -11.93
CA LEU A 6 -5.13 -6.97 -12.38
C LEU A 6 -5.76 -6.49 -13.69
N GLN A 7 -5.25 -6.97 -14.82
CA GLN A 7 -5.93 -6.84 -16.10
C GLN A 7 -7.10 -7.84 -16.12
N LEU A 8 -8.32 -7.33 -16.04
CA LEU A 8 -9.52 -8.07 -16.47
C LEU A 8 -10.14 -7.33 -17.66
N PRO A 9 -10.79 -8.07 -18.59
CA PRO A 9 -10.98 -7.61 -19.95
C PRO A 9 -12.02 -6.50 -20.08
N ASP A 10 -11.78 -5.68 -21.10
CA ASP A 10 -12.50 -4.50 -21.58
C ASP A 10 -14.03 -4.52 -21.38
N VAL A 11 -14.50 -3.64 -20.50
CA VAL A 11 -15.91 -3.26 -20.40
C VAL A 11 -15.97 -1.73 -20.38
N ARG A 12 -16.12 -1.17 -21.58
CA ARG A 12 -16.76 0.12 -21.95
C ARG A 12 -16.90 1.13 -20.80
N ASP A 13 -16.15 2.23 -20.93
CA ASP A 13 -16.17 3.41 -20.07
C ASP A 13 -17.60 3.90 -19.75
N HIS A 14 -18.02 3.66 -18.51
CA HIS A 14 -19.03 4.48 -17.84
C HIS A 14 -18.37 5.04 -16.58
N PRO A 15 -18.36 6.37 -16.37
CA PRO A 15 -17.84 6.97 -15.14
C PRO A 15 -18.65 6.43 -13.95
N VAL A 16 -18.01 5.64 -13.10
CA VAL A 16 -18.65 5.14 -11.88
C VAL A 16 -18.72 6.28 -10.88
N ASP A 17 -19.92 6.80 -10.63
CA ASP A 17 -20.16 7.80 -9.58
C ASP A 17 -20.06 7.14 -8.20
N PRO A 18 -19.00 7.41 -7.41
CA PRO A 18 -18.80 6.77 -6.12
C PRO A 18 -19.92 7.10 -5.13
N ARG A 19 -20.53 8.29 -5.27
CA ARG A 19 -21.60 8.76 -4.40
C ARG A 19 -22.90 8.01 -4.70
N GLY A 20 -23.25 7.87 -5.99
CA GLY A 20 -24.39 7.08 -6.43
C GLY A 20 -24.30 5.60 -6.04
N SER A 21 -23.12 4.99 -6.17
CA SER A 21 -22.91 3.58 -5.75
C SER A 21 -23.09 3.38 -4.25
N TRP A 22 -22.65 4.34 -3.43
CA TRP A 22 -22.88 4.28 -1.98
C TRP A 22 -24.37 4.38 -1.63
N PHE A 23 -25.12 5.25 -2.31
CA PHE A 23 -26.57 5.38 -2.10
C PHE A 23 -27.36 4.14 -2.55
N GLU A 24 -26.94 3.44 -3.60
CA GLU A 24 -27.53 2.15 -3.99
C GLU A 24 -27.23 1.04 -2.98
N PHE A 25 -26.02 1.03 -2.39
CA PHE A 25 -25.63 0.03 -1.40
C PHE A 25 -26.47 0.10 -0.11
N ILE A 26 -26.79 1.31 0.35
CA ILE A 26 -27.59 1.53 1.57
C ILE A 26 -29.10 1.44 1.36
N LYS A 27 -29.59 1.25 0.12
CA LYS A 27 -31.02 0.97 -0.10
C LYS A 27 -31.36 -0.44 0.37
N PRO A 28 -32.36 -0.61 1.26
CA PRO A 28 -32.86 -1.93 1.63
C PRO A 28 -33.37 -2.67 0.40
N ARG A 29 -32.92 -3.92 0.22
CA ARG A 29 -33.31 -4.74 -0.93
C ARG A 29 -34.75 -5.22 -0.75
N ASP A 30 -35.60 -4.96 -1.74
CA ASP A 30 -37.00 -5.41 -1.72
C ASP A 30 -37.07 -6.94 -1.92
N ASP A 31 -37.63 -7.67 -0.96
CA ASP A 31 -37.56 -9.14 -0.78
C ASP A 31 -38.39 -9.96 -1.80
N LYS A 32 -38.60 -9.46 -3.02
CA LYS A 32 -39.52 -10.07 -3.99
C LYS A 32 -38.87 -10.90 -5.10
N GLN A 33 -37.56 -11.13 -5.07
CA GLN A 33 -36.88 -11.95 -6.09
C GLN A 33 -35.97 -13.04 -5.49
N LYS A 34 -36.56 -14.04 -4.84
CA LYS A 34 -35.94 -15.37 -4.69
C LYS A 34 -36.49 -16.30 -5.77
N LYS A 35 -35.77 -16.44 -6.89
CA LYS A 35 -35.95 -17.56 -7.83
C LYS A 35 -34.67 -18.40 -7.92
N LYS A 36 -34.78 -19.56 -7.25
CA LYS A 36 -34.42 -20.90 -7.76
C LYS A 36 -32.92 -21.24 -7.91
N CYS A 37 -32.30 -21.66 -6.80
CA CYS A 37 -31.19 -22.64 -6.86
C CYS A 37 -31.75 -24.04 -6.57
N ASN A 38 -31.74 -24.91 -7.57
CA ASN A 38 -32.07 -26.33 -7.45
C ASN A 38 -30.86 -27.08 -6.89
N ARG A 39 -30.96 -27.61 -5.67
CA ARG A 39 -30.09 -28.69 -5.18
C ARG A 39 -30.95 -29.75 -4.51
N LYS A 40 -31.16 -30.86 -5.22
CA LYS A 40 -31.76 -32.07 -4.67
C LYS A 40 -30.74 -32.72 -3.74
N GLU A 41 -31.10 -32.90 -2.47
CA GLU A 41 -30.86 -34.16 -1.76
C GLU A 41 -31.59 -34.23 -0.40
N LYS A 42 -32.25 -35.38 -0.23
CA LYS A 42 -32.55 -36.16 0.99
C LYS A 42 -33.54 -35.58 2.02
N LYS A 43 -34.61 -36.37 2.17
CA LYS A 43 -35.75 -36.22 3.08
C LYS A 43 -35.29 -36.31 4.54
N SER A 44 -35.51 -35.25 5.29
CA SER A 44 -35.80 -35.29 6.72
C SER A 44 -37.16 -34.61 6.91
N LEU A 45 -38.07 -35.25 7.62
CA LEU A 45 -39.42 -34.76 7.90
C LEU A 45 -39.33 -33.32 8.48
N PRO A 46 -40.00 -32.32 7.88
CA PRO A 46 -40.11 -31.02 8.52
C PRO A 46 -41.04 -31.19 9.74
N GLY A 47 -40.51 -31.00 10.95
CA GLY A 47 -41.37 -30.67 12.08
C GLY A 47 -42.18 -29.42 11.75
N PRO A 48 -43.39 -29.24 12.31
CA PRO A 48 -44.17 -28.04 12.07
C PRO A 48 -43.32 -26.81 12.38
N ALA A 49 -43.36 -25.81 11.48
CA ALA A 49 -42.75 -24.52 11.74
C ALA A 49 -43.32 -24.00 13.07
N GLY A 50 -42.44 -23.62 14.00
CA GLY A 50 -42.87 -23.01 15.25
C GLY A 50 -43.75 -21.79 14.95
N PRO A 51 -44.73 -21.48 15.83
CA PRO A 51 -45.57 -20.30 15.64
C PRO A 51 -44.69 -19.05 15.48
N PRO A 52 -45.11 -18.06 14.66
CA PRO A 52 -44.43 -16.78 14.57
C PRO A 52 -44.18 -16.25 15.99
N GLY A 53 -42.93 -15.92 16.29
CA GLY A 53 -42.59 -15.31 17.57
C GLY A 53 -43.45 -14.06 17.79
N PRO A 54 -43.83 -13.75 19.05
CA PRO A 54 -44.57 -12.54 19.33
C PRO A 54 -43.82 -11.32 18.76
N PRO A 55 -44.54 -10.30 18.26
CA PRO A 55 -43.91 -9.05 17.86
C PRO A 55 -43.00 -8.55 18.97
N GLY A 56 -41.76 -8.22 18.62
CA GLY A 56 -40.80 -7.65 19.57
C GLY A 56 -41.39 -6.39 20.21
N PRO A 57 -41.00 -6.07 21.46
CA PRO A 57 -41.47 -4.86 22.12
C PRO A 57 -41.15 -3.62 21.25
N PRO A 58 -42.03 -2.60 21.26
CA PRO A 58 -41.74 -1.34 20.58
C PRO A 58 -40.37 -0.82 21.01
N GLY A 59 -39.53 -0.46 20.04
CA GLY A 59 -38.23 0.14 20.32
C GLY A 59 -38.40 1.43 21.14
N PRO A 60 -37.40 1.80 21.97
CA PRO A 60 -37.46 3.05 22.72
C PRO A 60 -37.68 4.23 21.76
N PRO A 61 -38.43 5.26 22.17
CA PRO A 61 -38.65 6.44 21.34
C PRO A 61 -37.31 7.03 20.94
N GLY A 62 -37.09 7.16 19.62
CA GLY A 62 -35.89 7.78 19.09
C GLY A 62 -35.78 9.20 19.63
N THR A 63 -34.64 9.53 20.23
CA THR A 63 -34.36 10.90 20.66
C THR A 63 -34.43 11.79 19.41
N GLU A 64 -35.39 12.72 19.37
CA GLU A 64 -35.44 13.74 18.32
C GLU A 64 -34.29 14.73 18.54
N LEU A 65 -33.08 14.29 18.19
CA LEU A 65 -31.93 15.15 18.10
C LEU A 65 -32.11 15.98 16.84
N THR A 66 -32.53 17.22 17.02
CA THR A 66 -32.64 18.20 15.94
C THR A 66 -31.27 18.32 15.26
N GLN A 67 -31.27 18.43 13.92
CA GLN A 67 -30.04 18.47 13.13
C GLN A 67 -29.11 19.60 13.60
N GLU A 68 -29.70 20.69 14.10
CA GLU A 68 -29.01 21.84 14.65
C GLU A 68 -28.28 21.50 15.96
N ALA A 69 -28.88 20.69 16.83
CA ALA A 69 -28.25 20.25 18.09
C ALA A 69 -27.04 19.34 17.79
N LEU A 70 -27.20 18.40 16.85
CA LEU A 70 -26.12 17.50 16.44
C LEU A 70 -24.97 18.28 15.78
N LEU A 71 -25.27 19.23 14.90
CA LEU A 71 -24.26 20.07 14.27
C LEU A 71 -23.56 20.99 15.27
N LYS A 72 -24.26 21.43 16.32
CA LYS A 72 -23.69 22.22 17.40
C LYS A 72 -22.71 21.40 18.23
N GLU A 73 -23.10 20.19 18.64
CA GLU A 73 -22.20 19.27 19.34
C GLU A 73 -20.99 18.88 18.49
N PHE A 74 -21.20 18.63 17.21
CA PHE A 74 -20.09 18.34 16.30
C PHE A 74 -19.13 19.53 16.16
N LYS A 75 -19.63 20.76 16.04
CA LYS A 75 -18.79 21.96 16.00
C LYS A 75 -17.98 22.14 17.29
N GLU A 76 -18.59 21.89 18.43
CA GLU A 76 -17.93 21.92 19.74
C GLU A 76 -16.82 20.87 19.83
N LEU A 77 -17.10 19.64 19.41
CA LEU A 77 -16.12 18.56 19.37
C LEU A 77 -14.93 18.90 18.47
N ILE A 78 -15.18 19.49 17.30
CA ILE A 78 -14.12 19.93 16.39
C ILE A 78 -13.28 21.05 17.03
N ARG A 79 -13.91 22.03 17.66
CA ARG A 79 -13.22 23.13 18.36
C ARG A 79 -12.29 22.58 19.44
N GLU A 80 -12.81 21.73 20.32
CA GLU A 80 -12.07 21.12 21.42
C GLU A 80 -10.88 20.26 20.91
N ALA A 81 -11.10 19.49 19.84
CA ALA A 81 -10.05 18.69 19.22
C ALA A 81 -8.98 19.54 18.50
N THR A 82 -9.33 20.74 18.03
CA THR A 82 -8.36 21.69 17.45
C THR A 82 -7.54 22.40 18.53
N GLU A 83 -8.16 22.80 19.63
CA GLU A 83 -7.48 23.46 20.76
C GLU A 83 -6.46 22.53 21.42
N ARG A 84 -6.82 21.27 21.70
CA ARG A 84 -5.87 20.27 22.25
C ARG A 84 -4.65 20.05 21.36
N ARG A 85 -4.81 20.12 20.03
CA ARG A 85 -3.67 20.00 19.10
C ARG A 85 -2.82 21.26 19.09
N ALA A 86 -3.41 22.45 19.24
CA ALA A 86 -2.69 23.71 19.33
C ALA A 86 -1.83 23.75 20.61
N GLU A 87 -2.37 23.33 21.75
CA GLU A 87 -1.63 23.24 23.02
C GLU A 87 -0.46 22.25 22.94
N ALA A 88 -0.66 21.09 22.31
CA ALA A 88 0.42 20.13 22.07
C ALA A 88 1.53 20.69 21.16
N ALA A 89 1.18 21.56 20.20
CA ALA A 89 2.15 22.23 19.32
C ALA A 89 2.95 23.33 20.05
N VAL A 90 2.35 24.01 21.03
CA VAL A 90 3.04 25.01 21.87
C VAL A 90 4.04 24.34 22.82
N ASN A 91 3.67 23.21 23.44
CA ASN A 91 4.60 22.45 24.30
C ASN A 91 5.83 21.91 23.54
N HIS A 92 5.72 21.71 22.23
CA HIS A 92 6.85 21.26 21.41
C HIS A 92 7.81 22.39 21.00
N ARG A 93 7.43 23.67 21.19
CA ARG A 93 8.27 24.85 20.87
C ARG A 93 9.21 25.27 22.01
N PHE A 94 9.08 24.72 23.22
CA PHE A 94 9.89 25.12 24.37
C PHE A 94 11.23 24.38 24.55
N ASN A 95 11.56 23.39 23.71
CA ASN A 95 12.79 22.59 23.87
C ASN A 95 13.91 22.82 22.85
N PHE A 96 13.83 23.83 21.98
CA PHE A 96 14.97 24.17 21.11
C PHE A 96 15.18 25.67 21.00
N THR A 97 16.06 26.20 21.84
CA THR A 97 16.67 27.52 21.68
C THR A 97 17.91 27.41 20.78
N LEU A 98 17.82 27.92 19.55
CA LEU A 98 18.86 28.74 18.89
C LEU A 98 18.31 29.37 17.58
N PRO A 99 18.81 30.54 17.14
CA PRO A 99 18.08 31.46 16.25
C PRO A 99 18.49 31.37 14.78
N SER A 100 17.52 31.42 13.85
CA SER A 100 17.62 32.01 12.49
C SER A 100 16.29 31.82 11.71
N PRO A 101 16.06 32.47 10.54
CA PRO A 101 15.45 33.79 10.33
C PRO A 101 14.08 33.67 9.58
N PRO A 102 13.51 34.74 8.97
CA PRO A 102 12.09 35.06 9.08
C PRO A 102 11.18 33.96 8.53
N VAL A 103 10.15 33.67 9.32
CA VAL A 103 9.08 32.71 9.05
C VAL A 103 8.38 33.06 7.73
N THR A 104 8.66 32.30 6.69
CA THR A 104 7.69 32.10 5.60
C THR A 104 6.41 31.56 6.24
N LEU A 105 5.29 32.19 5.88
CA LEU A 105 3.92 31.89 6.33
C LEU A 105 3.70 30.40 6.66
N PRO A 106 3.01 30.06 7.78
CA PRO A 106 2.79 28.67 8.14
C PRO A 106 1.97 28.01 7.03
N GLU A 107 2.60 27.08 6.34
CA GLU A 107 2.01 26.21 5.32
C GLU A 107 1.06 25.20 6.00
N SER A 108 0.06 25.75 6.69
CA SER A 108 -0.86 25.05 7.59
C SER A 108 -2.13 24.57 6.88
N PHE A 109 -2.06 24.38 5.55
CA PHE A 109 -3.16 23.85 4.73
C PHE A 109 -2.67 22.91 3.63
N ALA A 110 -1.60 22.15 3.86
CA ALA A 110 -1.36 20.94 3.07
C ALA A 110 -2.04 19.75 3.77
N PRO A 111 -3.21 19.26 3.31
CA PRO A 111 -3.85 18.04 3.85
C PRO A 111 -2.98 16.77 3.71
N TYR A 112 -1.79 16.89 3.12
CA TYR A 112 -0.81 15.82 2.97
C TYR A 112 0.57 16.36 3.35
N ARG A 113 1.16 15.82 4.42
CA ARG A 113 2.57 16.05 4.73
C ARG A 113 3.38 15.58 3.52
N ARG A 114 4.15 16.48 2.91
CA ARG A 114 4.96 16.16 1.73
C ARG A 114 5.96 15.05 2.11
N VAL A 115 6.10 14.05 1.25
CA VAL A 115 7.11 13.00 1.43
C VAL A 115 8.49 13.61 1.22
N GLU A 116 9.24 13.74 2.33
CA GLU A 116 10.59 14.34 2.39
C GLU A 116 11.65 13.47 1.71
N GLN A 117 11.55 12.15 1.87
CA GLN A 117 12.51 11.17 1.34
C GLN A 117 11.81 10.23 0.38
N ALA A 118 12.12 10.33 -0.90
CA ALA A 118 11.54 9.48 -1.92
C ALA A 118 12.47 9.42 -3.13
N PHE A 119 12.77 8.24 -3.64
CA PHE A 119 13.58 8.10 -4.84
C PHE A 119 13.05 6.98 -5.74
N HIS A 120 13.29 7.14 -7.03
CA HIS A 120 13.16 6.11 -8.04
C HIS A 120 14.50 6.05 -8.77
N SER A 121 15.14 4.88 -8.75
CA SER A 121 16.42 4.65 -9.43
C SER A 121 16.36 3.40 -10.29
N LYS A 122 17.13 3.40 -11.38
CA LYS A 122 17.33 2.26 -12.28
C LYS A 122 18.82 2.04 -12.51
N LEU A 123 19.26 0.81 -12.73
CA LEU A 123 20.63 0.54 -13.17
C LEU A 123 20.90 1.24 -14.51
N LYS A 124 22.11 1.81 -14.66
CA LYS A 124 22.56 2.42 -15.93
C LYS A 124 22.60 1.41 -17.08
N GLY A 125 22.85 0.14 -16.78
CA GLY A 125 22.89 -0.94 -17.75
C GLY A 125 22.76 -2.31 -17.08
N PRO A 126 22.68 -3.39 -17.87
CA PRO A 126 22.68 -4.76 -17.35
C PRO A 126 24.02 -5.09 -16.69
N ILE A 127 23.99 -5.95 -15.67
CA ILE A 127 25.17 -6.46 -14.96
C ILE A 127 25.20 -7.97 -15.11
N THR A 128 26.32 -8.51 -15.57
CA THR A 128 26.54 -9.96 -15.65
C THR A 128 26.91 -10.49 -14.27
N VAL A 129 26.24 -11.56 -13.83
CA VAL A 129 26.47 -12.21 -12.53
C VAL A 129 26.80 -13.67 -12.77
N ASP A 130 27.98 -14.09 -12.35
CA ASP A 130 28.43 -15.47 -12.49
C ASP A 130 27.73 -16.40 -11.50
N LYS A 131 27.65 -17.68 -11.87
CA LYS A 131 27.07 -18.70 -10.99
C LYS A 131 27.82 -18.76 -9.66
N LYS A 132 27.05 -18.92 -8.56
CA LYS A 132 27.58 -19.02 -7.19
C LYS A 132 28.35 -17.78 -6.73
N THR A 133 28.08 -16.62 -7.32
CA THR A 133 28.62 -15.34 -6.87
C THR A 133 27.53 -14.50 -6.21
N LEU A 134 27.97 -13.61 -5.32
CA LEU A 134 27.14 -12.55 -4.75
C LEU A 134 27.67 -11.23 -5.29
N VAL A 135 26.79 -10.41 -5.85
CA VAL A 135 27.14 -9.13 -6.47
C VAL A 135 26.27 -8.04 -5.87
N GLU A 136 26.91 -6.98 -5.36
CA GLU A 136 26.23 -5.75 -4.94
C GLU A 136 25.94 -4.88 -6.17
N LEU A 137 24.66 -4.60 -6.40
CA LEU A 137 24.23 -3.76 -7.50
C LEU A 137 24.62 -2.31 -7.22
N HIS A 138 25.21 -1.66 -8.22
CA HIS A 138 25.75 -0.30 -8.12
C HIS A 138 25.56 0.43 -9.47
N ASN A 139 26.02 1.67 -9.59
CA ASN A 139 25.90 2.47 -10.82
C ASN A 139 24.44 2.67 -11.28
N PHE A 140 23.60 3.18 -10.38
CA PHE A 140 22.24 3.59 -10.67
C PHE A 140 22.17 4.99 -11.31
N GLN A 141 21.01 5.29 -11.86
CA GLN A 141 20.62 6.61 -12.37
C GLN A 141 19.17 6.90 -12.00
N THR A 142 18.83 8.18 -11.90
CA THR A 142 17.44 8.64 -11.79
C THR A 142 16.83 8.59 -13.19
N PRO A 143 15.78 7.78 -13.43
CA PRO A 143 15.17 7.71 -14.75
C PRO A 143 14.59 9.07 -15.15
N THR A 144 14.66 9.41 -16.43
CA THR A 144 14.04 10.63 -16.98
C THR A 144 12.60 10.41 -17.45
N THR A 145 12.06 9.22 -17.22
CA THR A 145 10.69 8.84 -17.60
C THR A 145 9.65 9.56 -16.75
N LYS A 146 8.46 9.81 -17.32
CA LYS A 146 7.31 10.34 -16.58
C LYS A 146 7.05 9.49 -15.32
N GLY A 147 6.93 10.13 -14.17
CA GLY A 147 6.71 9.46 -12.88
C GLY A 147 7.98 9.05 -12.12
N ALA A 148 9.17 9.27 -12.67
CA ALA A 148 10.40 9.20 -11.89
C ALA A 148 10.48 10.40 -10.92
N PHE A 149 11.01 10.16 -9.73
CA PHE A 149 11.15 11.18 -8.69
C PHE A 149 12.44 10.96 -7.90
N GLN A 150 13.00 12.06 -7.43
CA GLN A 150 14.07 12.06 -6.44
C GLN A 150 13.85 13.24 -5.50
N ARG A 151 13.77 12.95 -4.21
CA ARG A 151 13.56 13.88 -3.12
C ARG A 151 14.49 13.49 -1.98
N GLY A 152 15.14 14.49 -1.41
CA GLY A 152 16.18 14.31 -0.40
C GLY A 152 17.51 13.83 -0.99
N THR A 153 18.47 13.60 -0.09
CA THR A 153 19.87 13.29 -0.41
C THR A 153 20.30 11.91 0.08
N GLY A 154 19.38 11.11 0.64
CA GLY A 154 19.73 9.83 1.27
C GLY A 154 20.19 8.74 0.29
N MET A 155 19.83 8.81 -0.99
CA MET A 155 20.19 7.79 -1.98
C MET A 155 21.51 8.12 -2.70
N ASN A 156 22.53 7.28 -2.51
CA ASN A 156 23.77 7.34 -3.28
C ASN A 156 23.64 6.47 -4.54
N LEU A 157 23.51 7.11 -5.71
CA LEU A 157 23.32 6.42 -6.99
C LEU A 157 24.57 5.64 -7.44
N LEU A 158 25.77 6.03 -7.02
CA LEU A 158 26.99 5.33 -7.41
C LEU A 158 27.09 3.99 -6.67
N THR A 159 26.85 4.00 -5.36
CA THR A 159 26.99 2.80 -4.52
C THR A 159 25.70 1.99 -4.37
N GLY A 160 24.55 2.54 -4.74
CA GLY A 160 23.25 1.88 -4.55
C GLY A 160 22.73 1.93 -3.11
N ARG A 161 23.37 2.70 -2.22
CA ARG A 161 23.06 2.72 -0.79
C ARG A 161 22.16 3.88 -0.43
N PHE A 162 21.12 3.59 0.34
CA PHE A 162 20.25 4.59 0.92
C PHE A 162 20.55 4.75 2.42
N THR A 163 20.82 5.98 2.86
CA THR A 163 20.94 6.34 4.27
C THR A 163 19.69 7.09 4.69
N ALA A 164 18.91 6.51 5.61
CA ALA A 164 17.74 7.14 6.19
C ALA A 164 18.17 8.37 7.03
N PRO A 165 17.81 9.60 6.64
CA PRO A 165 18.23 10.79 7.38
C PRO A 165 17.38 11.03 8.64
N LEU A 166 16.21 10.39 8.72
CA LEU A 166 15.27 10.53 9.83
C LEU A 166 14.80 9.15 10.28
N SER A 167 14.57 8.97 11.58
CA SER A 167 13.91 7.77 12.10
C SER A 167 12.46 7.71 11.63
N GLY A 168 12.02 6.55 11.16
CA GLY A 168 10.66 6.37 10.66
C GLY A 168 10.48 5.07 9.91
N ILE A 169 9.29 4.91 9.33
CA ILE A 169 8.94 3.75 8.51
C ILE A 169 9.23 4.08 7.05
N TYR A 170 10.01 3.22 6.40
CA TYR A 170 10.37 3.35 4.99
C TYR A 170 9.78 2.18 4.21
N GLN A 171 9.28 2.47 3.01
CA GLN A 171 8.78 1.45 2.09
C GLN A 171 9.76 1.31 0.92
N PHE A 172 10.35 0.12 0.79
CA PHE A 172 11.21 -0.24 -0.34
C PHE A 172 10.51 -1.21 -1.27
N SER A 173 10.87 -1.15 -2.54
CA SER A 173 10.37 -2.03 -3.59
C SER A 173 11.36 -1.98 -4.73
N ALA A 174 11.74 -3.15 -5.22
CA ALA A 174 12.65 -3.31 -6.33
C ALA A 174 12.02 -4.31 -7.30
N ASN A 175 12.22 -4.07 -8.59
CA ASN A 175 11.88 -5.02 -9.65
C ASN A 175 13.19 -5.35 -10.36
N ILE A 176 13.58 -6.62 -10.38
CA ILE A 176 14.82 -7.07 -10.99
C ILE A 176 14.51 -7.96 -12.18
N HIS A 177 14.91 -7.51 -13.36
CA HIS A 177 14.82 -8.29 -14.59
C HIS A 177 16.07 -9.15 -14.74
N ILE A 178 15.89 -10.47 -14.83
CA ILE A 178 16.96 -11.45 -14.90
C ILE A 178 16.87 -12.14 -16.26
N ASP A 179 17.96 -12.11 -17.02
CA ASP A 179 18.13 -12.85 -18.26
C ASP A 179 19.07 -14.04 -18.01
N HIS A 180 18.55 -15.25 -18.18
CA HIS A 180 19.31 -16.51 -18.04
C HIS A 180 19.44 -17.28 -19.36
N SER A 181 19.20 -16.61 -20.49
CA SER A 181 19.21 -17.21 -21.82
C SER A 181 20.54 -17.88 -22.17
N GLU A 182 21.67 -17.26 -21.83
CA GLU A 182 23.00 -17.83 -22.06
C GLU A 182 23.23 -19.14 -21.29
N LEU A 183 22.90 -19.15 -19.99
CA LEU A 183 23.03 -20.32 -19.13
C LEU A 183 22.14 -21.48 -19.60
N LYS A 184 20.94 -21.14 -20.11
CA LYS A 184 20.03 -22.12 -20.70
C LYS A 184 20.57 -22.69 -22.00
N SER A 185 21.08 -21.84 -22.91
CA SER A 185 21.62 -22.27 -24.21
C SER A 185 22.82 -23.20 -24.08
N LYS A 186 23.67 -22.98 -23.06
CA LYS A 186 24.84 -23.79 -22.75
C LYS A 186 24.48 -25.07 -21.95
N GLY A 187 23.20 -25.33 -21.70
CA GLY A 187 22.75 -26.49 -20.91
C GLY A 187 23.24 -26.48 -19.45
N GLN A 188 23.63 -25.32 -18.93
CA GLN A 188 24.28 -25.23 -17.62
C GLN A 188 23.29 -25.20 -16.46
N LEU A 189 22.00 -24.93 -16.69
CA LEU A 189 20.98 -24.79 -15.64
C LEU A 189 20.49 -26.14 -15.11
N ARG A 190 20.47 -26.28 -13.79
CA ARG A 190 19.89 -27.44 -13.09
C ARG A 190 18.54 -27.06 -12.48
N ALA A 191 17.69 -28.07 -12.23
CA ALA A 191 16.37 -27.89 -11.60
C ALA A 191 16.37 -27.34 -10.16
N ARG A 192 17.55 -27.06 -9.59
CA ARG A 192 17.71 -26.46 -8.25
C ARG A 192 18.50 -25.15 -8.31
N ASP A 193 18.86 -24.70 -9.50
CA ASP A 193 19.54 -23.43 -9.65
C ASP A 193 18.53 -22.32 -9.34
N ASN A 194 18.88 -21.45 -8.41
CA ASN A 194 18.05 -20.35 -7.96
C ASN A 194 18.85 -19.05 -7.92
N VAL A 195 18.12 -17.94 -7.99
CA VAL A 195 18.65 -16.61 -7.74
C VAL A 195 18.07 -16.12 -6.43
N ARG A 196 18.95 -15.55 -5.60
CA ARG A 196 18.61 -14.95 -4.32
C ARG A 196 18.81 -13.45 -4.44
N VAL A 197 17.74 -12.69 -4.27
CA VAL A 197 17.74 -11.23 -4.27
C VAL A 197 17.63 -10.75 -2.83
N LEU A 198 18.49 -9.81 -2.44
CA LEU A 198 18.51 -9.28 -1.08
C LEU A 198 18.51 -7.74 -1.09
N ILE A 199 17.68 -7.14 -0.25
CA ILE A 199 17.80 -5.73 0.17
C ILE A 199 18.38 -5.74 1.57
N CYS A 200 19.62 -5.28 1.71
CA CYS A 200 20.38 -5.42 2.96
C CYS A 200 20.35 -4.15 3.81
N ILE A 201 20.21 -4.35 5.11
CA ILE A 201 20.30 -3.29 6.11
C ILE A 201 21.75 -3.23 6.59
N GLU A 202 22.35 -2.03 6.58
CA GLU A 202 23.77 -1.82 6.96
C GLU A 202 24.77 -2.69 6.18
N SER A 203 24.35 -3.21 5.02
CA SER A 203 25.11 -4.18 4.21
C SER A 203 25.43 -5.51 4.89
N LEU A 204 24.75 -5.80 5.99
CA LEU A 204 24.81 -7.07 6.67
C LEU A 204 23.71 -7.96 6.09
N CYS A 205 23.99 -8.63 4.96
CA CYS A 205 23.02 -9.53 4.30
C CYS A 205 22.95 -10.92 4.96
N HIS A 206 22.97 -11.01 6.29
CA HIS A 206 23.07 -12.27 7.04
C HIS A 206 21.91 -12.42 8.04
N GLY A 207 21.20 -13.56 8.01
CA GLY A 207 20.09 -13.80 8.94
C GLY A 207 18.90 -12.85 8.71
N TYR A 208 18.41 -12.21 9.78
CA TYR A 208 17.20 -11.37 9.77
C TYR A 208 17.45 -9.91 9.34
N THR A 209 18.66 -9.55 8.88
CA THR A 209 19.04 -8.17 8.53
C THR A 209 18.96 -7.87 7.02
N SER A 210 18.17 -8.66 6.30
CA SER A 210 17.87 -8.44 4.87
C SER A 210 16.45 -8.84 4.53
N LEU A 211 15.85 -8.14 3.56
CA LEU A 211 14.65 -8.62 2.87
C LEU A 211 15.11 -9.53 1.74
N GLU A 212 14.70 -10.79 1.78
CA GLU A 212 15.15 -11.82 0.86
C GLU A 212 14.02 -12.33 -0.03
N MET A 213 14.33 -12.57 -1.30
CA MET A 213 13.49 -13.31 -2.23
C MET A 213 14.32 -14.34 -2.99
N ILE A 214 13.82 -15.59 -3.05
CA ILE A 214 14.45 -16.70 -3.78
C ILE A 214 13.54 -17.09 -4.94
N VAL A 215 14.10 -17.18 -6.15
CA VAL A 215 13.37 -17.61 -7.35
C VAL A 215 14.17 -18.67 -8.11
N GLY A 216 13.49 -19.72 -8.56
CA GLY A 216 14.08 -20.79 -9.37
C GLY A 216 14.35 -20.36 -10.81
N LEU A 217 15.44 -20.88 -11.40
CA LEU A 217 15.87 -20.60 -12.77
C LEU A 217 15.31 -21.59 -13.81
N GLU A 218 14.50 -22.58 -13.40
CA GLU A 218 13.91 -23.56 -14.31
C GLU A 218 12.84 -23.00 -15.27
N SER A 219 12.56 -21.69 -15.21
CA SER A 219 11.52 -21.09 -16.05
C SER A 219 11.79 -21.25 -17.55
N ASN A 220 10.71 -21.47 -18.31
CA ASN A 220 10.79 -21.59 -19.77
C ASN A 220 11.08 -20.25 -20.45
N SER A 221 10.72 -19.15 -19.79
CA SER A 221 11.00 -17.78 -20.21
C SER A 221 12.51 -17.54 -20.30
N LYS A 222 12.94 -16.67 -21.23
CA LYS A 222 14.35 -16.23 -21.31
C LYS A 222 14.67 -15.16 -20.27
N ILE A 223 13.68 -14.32 -19.98
CA ILE A 223 13.75 -13.21 -19.04
C ILE A 223 12.56 -13.34 -18.08
N PHE A 224 12.80 -13.13 -16.80
CA PHE A 224 11.76 -13.04 -15.78
C PHE A 224 12.03 -11.88 -14.83
N THR A 225 11.02 -11.50 -14.03
CA THR A 225 11.11 -10.39 -13.08
C THR A 225 10.83 -10.90 -11.69
N VAL A 226 11.62 -10.41 -10.74
CA VAL A 226 11.51 -10.66 -9.30
C VAL A 226 11.20 -9.34 -8.60
#